data_AF-A0A5N7W794-F1
#
_entry.id   AF-A0A5N7W794-F1
#
_cell.length_a   1.000
_cell.length_b   1.000
_cell.length_c   1.000
_cell.angle_alpha   90.00
_cell.angle_beta   90.00
_cell.angle_gamma   90.00
#
_symmetry.space_group_name_H-M   'P 1'
#
loop_
_entity.id
_entity.type
_entity.pdbx_description
1 polymer ?
#
loop_
_entity_poly.entity_id
_entity_poly.type
_entity_poly.pdbx_seq_one_letter_code
_entity_poly.pdbx_strand_id
1 'polypeptide(L)'
;MRARRFILLLDPRYSVEREALNTIKAAPEGEGAAFLRALMLIGFGEIKKDKSREQSASVPADEAGHGAPAQEKTDDETGTT
;
A
#
# COMPACT_ATOMS: atom_id res chain seq x y z
N MET A 1 24.17 -14.64 5.34
CA MET A 1 23.26 -14.16 4.28
C MET A 1 24.04 -13.24 3.33
N ARG A 2 23.92 -13.41 2.01
CA ARG A 2 24.57 -12.52 1.03
C ARG A 2 23.66 -11.32 0.79
N ALA A 3 24.11 -10.11 1.12
CA ALA A 3 23.31 -8.90 0.90
C ALA A 3 23.12 -8.68 -0.61
N ARG A 4 21.87 -8.52 -1.05
CA ARG A 4 21.57 -8.10 -2.43
C ARG A 4 22.01 -6.65 -2.61
N ARG A 5 22.81 -6.39 -3.64
CA ARG A 5 23.21 -5.04 -4.05
C ARG A 5 22.23 -4.55 -5.10
N PHE A 6 21.74 -3.33 -4.92
CA PHE A 6 20.93 -2.62 -5.90
C PHE A 6 21.70 -1.36 -6.32
N ILE A 7 21.69 -1.07 -7.61
CA ILE A 7 22.31 0.13 -8.18
C ILE A 7 21.17 1.03 -8.63
N LEU A 8 21.15 2.26 -8.12
CA LEU A 8 20.20 3.29 -8.53
C LEU A 8 20.94 4.29 -9.43
N LEU A 9 20.38 4.56 -10.61
CA LEU A 9 20.90 5.57 -11.53
C LEU A 9 19.91 6.74 -11.53
N LEU A 10 20.42 7.95 -11.28
CA LEU A 10 19.66 9.19 -11.29
C LEU A 10 20.27 10.14 -12.33
N ASP A 11 19.46 10.67 -13.24
CA ASP A 11 19.81 11.67 -14.24
C ASP A 11 19.44 13.09 -13.75
N PRO A 12 20.43 13.94 -13.47
CA PRO A 12 20.21 15.30 -12.93
C PRO A 12 19.51 16.26 -13.91
N ARG A 13 19.32 15.87 -15.17
CA ARG A 13 18.54 16.64 -16.14
C ARG A 13 17.07 16.75 -15.74
N TYR A 14 16.52 15.71 -15.10
CA TYR A 14 15.15 15.73 -14.58
C TYR A 14 15.10 16.40 -13.21
N SER A 15 14.13 17.29 -13.01
CA SER A 15 14.00 18.07 -11.76
C SER A 15 13.82 17.19 -10.54
N VAL A 16 12.94 16.19 -10.64
CA VAL A 16 12.62 15.25 -9.55
C VAL A 16 13.81 14.39 -9.15
N GLU A 17 14.60 13.92 -10.11
CA GLU A 17 15.77 13.10 -9.85
C GLU A 17 16.92 13.92 -9.27
N ARG A 18 17.08 15.16 -9.73
CA ARG A 18 18.02 16.12 -9.15
C ARG A 18 17.67 16.44 -7.70
N GLU A 19 16.40 16.64 -7.39
CA GLU A 19 15.93 16.86 -6.03
C GLU A 19 16.23 15.65 -5.14
N ALA A 20 15.87 14.45 -5.58
CA ALA A 20 16.19 13.21 -4.87
C ALA A 20 17.69 13.06 -4.62
N LEU A 21 18.52 13.35 -5.62
CA LEU A 21 19.98 13.32 -5.49
C LEU A 21 20.48 14.33 -4.44
N ASN A 22 19.93 15.54 -4.41
CA ASN A 22 20.29 16.56 -3.42
C ASN A 22 19.87 16.14 -2.00
N THR A 23 18.69 15.57 -1.85
CA THR A 23 18.22 15.03 -0.56
C THR A 23 19.12 13.91 -0.06
N ILE A 24 19.54 12.98 -0.94
CA ILE A 24 20.47 11.90 -0.57
C ILE A 24 21.83 12.47 -0.15
N LYS A 25 22.32 13.48 -0.87
CA LYS A 25 23.61 14.13 -0.56
C LYS A 25 23.59 14.97 0.73
N ALA A 26 22.42 15.44 1.15
CA ALA A 26 22.25 16.17 2.40
C ALA A 26 22.25 15.26 3.64
N ALA A 27 22.29 13.94 3.46
CA ALA A 27 22.37 13.00 4.58
C ALA A 27 23.69 13.19 5.36
N PRO A 28 23.67 12.98 6.69
CA PRO A 28 24.88 13.00 7.51
C PRO A 28 25.94 12.02 6.99
N GLU A 29 27.22 12.39 7.16
CA GLU A 29 28.34 11.55 6.77
C GLU A 29 28.25 10.18 7.45
N GLY A 30 28.44 9.11 6.68
CA GLY A 30 28.34 7.73 7.16
C GLY A 30 26.92 7.15 7.19
N GLU A 31 25.87 7.98 7.11
CA GLU A 31 24.48 7.51 7.20
C GLU A 31 23.75 7.37 5.84
N GLY A 32 24.34 7.90 4.76
CA GLY A 32 23.70 7.95 3.44
C GLY A 32 23.15 6.61 2.92
N ALA A 33 23.83 5.49 3.20
CA ALA A 33 23.36 4.16 2.80
C ALA A 33 22.13 3.69 3.60
N ALA A 34 22.05 4.02 4.89
CA ALA A 34 20.88 3.73 5.71
C ALA A 34 19.70 4.60 5.29
N PHE A 35 19.97 5.89 5.08
CA PHE A 35 18.98 6.85 4.59
C PHE A 35 18.38 6.45 3.24
N LEU A 36 19.22 6.12 2.25
CA LEU A 36 18.75 5.66 0.94
C LEU A 36 17.88 4.40 1.02
N ARG A 37 18.25 3.44 1.89
CA ARG A 37 17.43 2.23 2.11
C ARG A 37 16.07 2.57 2.73
N ALA A 38 16.03 3.50 3.68
CA ALA A 38 14.77 3.96 4.26
C ALA A 38 13.87 4.60 3.21
N LEU A 39 14.40 5.48 2.36
CA LEU A 39 13.66 6.11 1.26
C LEU A 39 13.08 5.06 0.30
N MET A 40 13.87 4.06 -0.10
CA MET A 40 13.40 2.98 -0.97
C MET A 40 12.25 2.17 -0.34
N LEU A 41 12.32 1.88 0.95
CA LEU A 41 11.28 1.13 1.66
C LEU A 41 9.98 1.95 1.80
N ILE A 42 10.09 3.24 2.11
CA ILE A 42 8.94 4.16 2.19
C ILE A 42 8.27 4.25 0.82
N GLY A 43 9.05 4.55 -0.23
CA GLY A 43 8.52 4.66 -1.60
C GLY A 43 7.87 3.36 -2.08
N PHE A 44 8.45 2.19 -1.76
CA PHE A 44 7.83 0.90 -2.07
C PHE A 44 6.47 0.72 -1.36
N GLY A 45 6.37 1.14 -0.10
CA GLY A 45 5.13 1.11 0.67
C GLY A 45 4.04 1.97 0.03
N GLU A 46 4.36 3.19 -0.39
CA GLU A 46 3.43 4.10 -1.05
C GLU A 46 2.97 3.57 -2.41
N ILE A 47 3.90 3.11 -3.27
CA ILE A 47 3.57 2.50 -4.57
C ILE A 47 2.63 1.29 -4.40
N LYS A 48 2.83 0.49 -3.36
CA LYS A 48 1.98 -0.66 -3.08
C LYS A 48 0.57 -0.23 -2.66
N LYS A 49 0.44 0.80 -1.82
CA LYS A 49 -0.86 1.35 -1.40
C LYS A 49 -1.62 1.93 -2.60
N ASP A 50 -0.94 2.68 -3.46
CA ASP A 50 -1.54 3.29 -4.64
C ASP A 50 -2.08 2.24 -5.60
N LYS A 51 -1.31 1.16 -5.84
CA LYS A 51 -1.79 0.01 -6.64
C LYS A 51 -3.04 -0.63 -6.07
N SER A 52 -3.10 -0.82 -4.74
CA SER A 52 -4.29 -1.37 -4.08
C SER A 52 -5.49 -0.42 -4.18
N ARG A 53 -5.26 0.90 -4.13
CA ARG A 53 -6.30 1.91 -4.25
C ARG A 53 -6.85 2.00 -5.68
N GLU A 54 -5.99 1.93 -6.69
CA GLU A 54 -6.40 1.89 -8.10
C GLU A 54 -7.24 0.64 -8.42
N GLN A 55 -6.85 -0.53 -7.90
CA GLN A 55 -7.64 -1.76 -8.03
C GLN A 55 -9.02 -1.65 -7.35
N SER A 56 -9.09 -1.00 -6.18
CA SER A 56 -10.34 -0.81 -5.44
C SER A 56 -11.28 0.21 -6.11
N ALA A 57 -10.72 1.20 -6.84
CA ALA A 57 -11.48 2.19 -7.59
C ALA A 57 -12.01 1.68 -8.94
N SER A 58 -11.51 0.54 -9.43
CA SER A 58 -11.95 -0.10 -10.68
C SER A 58 -13.12 -1.08 -10.52
N VAL A 59 -13.63 -1.29 -9.31
CA VAL A 59 -14.88 -2.03 -9.09
C VAL A 59 -16.03 -1.02 -9.19
N PRO A 60 -16.86 -1.05 -10.24
CA PRO A 60 -18.06 -0.22 -10.28
C PRO A 60 -18.93 -0.61 -9.07
N ALA A 61 -19.25 0.39 -8.25
CA ALA A 61 -20.28 0.28 -7.23
C ALA A 61 -21.64 0.28 -7.92
N ASP A 62 -21.96 -0.83 -8.58
CA ASP A 62 -23.32 -1.09 -9.08
C ASP A 62 -23.67 -2.53 -8.70
N GLU A 63 -24.21 -2.67 -7.49
CA GLU A 63 -25.49 -3.34 -7.21
C GLU A 63 -25.71 -3.35 -5.68
N ALA A 64 -26.26 -2.24 -5.18
CA ALA A 64 -27.10 -2.26 -3.99
C ALA A 64 -28.55 -2.12 -4.48
N GLY A 65 -29.28 -3.23 -4.57
CA GLY A 65 -30.60 -3.25 -5.23
C GLY A 65 -31.49 -4.46 -4.93
N HIS A 66 -31.86 -4.65 -3.66
CA HIS A 66 -33.18 -5.14 -3.22
C HIS A 66 -33.74 -6.48 -3.74
N GLY A 67 -33.72 -7.48 -2.86
CA GLY A 67 -34.69 -8.58 -2.80
C GLY A 67 -35.00 -8.92 -1.33
N ALA A 68 -36.20 -8.58 -0.88
CA ALA A 68 -36.67 -8.62 0.51
C ALA A 68 -36.97 -10.07 1.02
N PRO A 69 -37.41 -10.25 2.29
CA PRO A 69 -37.09 -11.39 3.16
C PRO A 69 -37.99 -12.62 2.98
N ALA A 70 -37.54 -13.79 3.44
CA ALA A 70 -38.38 -14.95 3.69
C ALA A 70 -38.17 -15.50 5.11
N GLN A 71 -39.22 -15.31 5.93
CA GLN A 71 -39.84 -16.24 6.88
C GLN A 71 -39.28 -17.68 6.92
N GLU A 72 -39.38 -18.52 7.94
CA GLU A 72 -39.96 -18.53 9.28
C GLU A 72 -39.73 -19.98 9.73
N LYS A 73 -39.19 -20.21 10.93
CA LYS A 73 -39.59 -21.37 11.72
C LYS A 73 -39.27 -21.11 13.18
N THR A 74 -40.31 -20.67 13.87
CA THR A 74 -40.58 -20.86 15.29
C THR A 74 -40.34 -22.31 15.69
N ASP A 75 -39.53 -22.51 16.73
CA ASP A 75 -39.78 -23.59 17.69
C ASP A 75 -40.05 -22.90 19.02
N ASP A 76 -41.35 -22.85 19.35
CA ASP A 76 -41.93 -22.34 20.57
C ASP A 76 -42.18 -23.51 21.53
N GLU A 77 -42.21 -23.18 22.82
CA GLU A 77 -42.85 -23.92 23.92
C GLU A 77 -42.30 -25.32 24.29
N THR A 78 -41.54 -25.40 25.40
CA THR A 78 -42.01 -25.72 26.78
C THR A 78 -42.66 -27.10 26.94
N GLY A 79 -42.14 -27.91 27.87
CA GLY A 79 -42.86 -29.10 28.34
C GLY A 79 -42.06 -30.06 29.19
N THR A 80 -41.94 -29.73 30.47
CA THR A 80 -41.80 -30.60 31.66
C THR A 80 -42.14 -32.10 31.47
N THR A 81 -41.25 -33.00 31.90
CA THR A 81 -41.46 -34.01 32.97
C THR A 81 -40.14 -34.64 33.37
#